data_AF-A0A0F9GIT8-F1
#
_entry.id   AF-A0A0F9GIT8-F1
#
_cell.length_a   1.000
_cell.length_b   1.000
_cell.length_c   1.000
_cell.angle_alpha   90.00
_cell.angle_beta   90.00
_cell.angle_gamma   90.00
#
_symmetry.space_group_name_H-M   'P 1'
#
loop_
_entity.id
_entity.type
_entity.pdbx_description
1 polymer ?
#
loop_
_entity_poly.entity_id
_entity_poly.type
_entity_poly.pdbx_seq_one_letter_code
_entity_poly.pdbx_strand_id
1 'polypeptide(L)' 'MLDTGLYETFTPDRTMTVADLLEELNLENKYFGILVDGKKASPETTINEKSEVVILPHIAGGN' A
#
# COMPACT_ATOMS: atom_id res chain seq x y z
N MET A 1 5.71 -22.83 6.77
CA MET A 1 5.60 -21.58 7.54
C MET A 1 5.61 -20.45 6.52
N LEU A 2 4.46 -19.86 6.23
CA LEU A 2 4.39 -18.63 5.42
C LEU A 2 4.40 -17.47 6.41
N ASP A 3 5.55 -17.29 7.06
CA ASP A 3 5.86 -16.14 7.90
C ASP A 3 6.38 -15.04 6.98
N THR A 4 5.47 -14.24 6.45
CA THR A 4 5.64 -12.78 6.29
C THR A 4 4.28 -12.25 5.84
N GLY A 5 3.44 -11.90 6.81
CA GLY A 5 2.46 -10.85 6.57
C GLY A 5 3.26 -9.64 6.11
N LEU A 6 3.20 -9.31 4.82
CA LEU A 6 3.95 -8.21 4.25
C LEU A 6 3.35 -6.92 4.83
N TYR A 7 3.92 -6.46 5.94
CA TYR A 7 3.72 -5.14 6.52
C TYR A 7 4.96 -4.33 6.16
N GLU A 8 5.06 -3.88 4.91
CA GLU A 8 6.12 -2.95 4.53
C GLU A 8 5.56 -1.53 4.56
N THR A 9 6.13 -0.71 5.45
CA THR A 9 5.92 0.73 5.44
C THR A 9 6.80 1.31 4.35
N PHE A 10 6.19 1.97 3.38
CA PHE A 10 6.86 2.66 2.30
C PHE A 10 6.87 4.17 2.53
N THR A 11 8.03 4.78 2.31
CA THR A 11 8.19 6.23 2.24
C THR A 11 8.54 6.59 0.80
N PRO A 12 7.66 7.32 0.09
CA PRO A 12 7.92 7.73 -1.29
C PRO A 12 9.18 8.61 -1.40
N ASP A 13 9.88 8.54 -2.53
CA ASP A 13 11.03 9.39 -2.83
C ASP A 13 10.66 10.67 -3.59
N ARG A 14 9.41 10.75 -4.07
CA ARG A 14 8.84 11.89 -4.78
C ARG A 14 7.32 11.93 -4.61
N THR A 15 6.72 13.04 -5.01
CA THR A 15 5.26 13.13 -5.11
C THR A 15 4.75 12.22 -6.23
N MET A 16 3.85 11.30 -5.88
CA MET A 16 3.22 10.35 -6.81
C MET A 16 1.83 9.96 -6.31
N THR A 17 1.10 9.13 -7.04
CA THR A 17 -0.14 8.54 -6.55
C THR A 17 0.12 7.17 -5.93
N VAL A 18 -0.82 6.69 -5.11
CA VAL A 18 -0.81 5.31 -4.62
C VAL A 18 -0.81 4.31 -5.79
N ALA A 19 -1.50 4.60 -6.88
CA ALA A 19 -1.50 3.77 -8.08
C ALA A 19 -0.09 3.63 -8.68
N ASP A 20 0.64 4.74 -8.80
CA ASP A 20 2.01 4.73 -9.33
C ASP A 20 2.93 3.88 -8.44
N LEU A 21 2.82 4.03 -7.12
CA LEU A 21 3.59 3.23 -6.16
C LEU A 21 3.29 1.73 -6.31
N LEU A 22 2.02 1.36 -6.45
CA LEU A 22 1.63 -0.05 -6.63
C LEU A 22 2.14 -0.62 -7.95
N GLU A 23 2.15 0.17 -9.03
CA GLU A 23 2.72 -0.22 -10.31
C GLU A 23 4.24 -0.43 -10.21
N GLU A 24 4.97 0.46 -9.53
CA GLU A 24 6.42 0.32 -9.31
C GLU A 24 6.78 -0.93 -8.49
N LEU A 25 5.93 -1.30 -7.54
CA LEU A 25 6.08 -2.52 -6.74
C LEU A 25 5.55 -3.79 -7.45
N ASN A 26 5.00 -3.64 -8.66
CA ASN A 26 4.36 -4.71 -9.42
C ASN A 26 3.24 -5.42 -8.62
N LEU A 27 2.47 -4.63 -7.85
CA LEU A 27 1.37 -5.09 -7.02
C LEU A 27 0.02 -4.75 -7.67
N GLU A 28 -0.84 -5.75 -7.83
CA GLU A 28 -2.21 -5.53 -8.30
C GLU A 28 -3.11 -5.05 -7.14
N ASN A 29 -3.59 -3.80 -7.23
CA ASN A 29 -4.40 -3.12 -6.22
C ASN A 29 -5.59 -3.92 -5.64
N LYS A 30 -6.21 -4.82 -6.41
CA LYS A 30 -7.36 -5.64 -5.94
C LYS A 30 -7.03 -6.56 -4.76
N TYR A 31 -5.75 -6.86 -4.52
CA TYR A 31 -5.31 -7.77 -3.48
C TYR A 31 -4.81 -7.07 -2.23
N PHE A 32 -4.85 -5.74 -2.16
CA PHE A 32 -4.26 -5.00 -1.04
C PHE A 32 -5.18 -3.88 -0.53
N GLY A 33 -5.20 -3.70 0.79
CA GLY A 33 -5.69 -2.49 1.43
C GLY A 33 -4.54 -1.51 1.61
N ILE A 34 -4.74 -0.25 1.22
CA ILE A 34 -3.71 0.79 1.37
C ILE A 34 -4.14 1.77 2.47
N LEU A 35 -3.23 2.03 3.39
CA LEU A 35 -3.34 3.12 4.36
C LEU A 35 -2.27 4.17 4.07
N VAL A 36 -2.66 5.44 4.10
CA VAL A 36 -1.77 6.59 4.05
C VAL A 36 -1.99 7.39 5.33
N ASP A 37 -0.94 7.62 6.11
CA ASP A 37 -0.99 8.32 7.39
C ASP A 37 -2.08 7.77 8.34
N GLY A 38 -2.21 6.43 8.35
CA GLY A 38 -3.19 5.70 9.16
C GLY A 38 -4.64 5.74 8.65
N LYS A 39 -4.91 6.33 7.48
CA LYS A 39 -6.25 6.40 6.88
C LYS A 39 -6.32 5.61 5.58
N LYS A 40 -7.46 4.98 5.30
CA LYS A 40 -7.69 4.29 4.03
C LYS A 40 -7.51 5.25 2.87
N ALA A 41 -6.67 4.87 1.92
CA ALA A 41 -6.42 5.62 0.70
C ALA A 41 -7.00 4.89 -0.51
N SER A 42 -7.27 5.66 -1.55
CA SER A 42 -7.61 5.16 -2.88
C SER A 42 -6.40 5.28 -3.82
N PRO A 43 -6.40 4.57 -4.96
CA PRO A 43 -5.27 4.59 -5.91
C PRO A 43 -4.92 6.00 -6.39
N GLU A 44 -5.90 6.89 -6.52
CA GLU A 44 -5.73 8.28 -6.93
C GLU A 44 -5.22 9.21 -5.80
N THR A 45 -5.05 8.70 -4.59
CA THR A 45 -4.52 9.48 -3.47
C THR A 45 -3.07 9.86 -3.74
N THR A 46 -2.78 11.16 -3.69
CA THR A 46 -1.41 11.68 -3.81
C THR A 46 -0.64 11.51 -2.50
N ILE A 47 0.56 10.95 -2.60
CA ILE A 47 1.52 10.71 -1.52
C ILE A 47 2.84 11.41 -1.83
N ASN A 48 3.61 11.74 -0.80
CA ASN A 48 4.93 12.37 -0.94
C ASN A 48 5.90 11.83 0.11
N GLU A 49 7.13 12.37 0.13
CA GLU A 49 8.22 11.97 1.03
C GLU A 49 7.90 12.04 2.54
N LYS A 50 6.83 12.73 2.93
CA LYS A 50 6.37 12.83 4.32
C LYS A 50 5.20 11.90 4.64
N SER A 51 4.65 11.24 3.64
CA SER A 51 3.54 10.31 3.79
C SER A 51 4.03 8.95 4.26
N GLU A 52 3.34 8.36 5.24
CA GLU A 52 3.56 6.99 5.66
C GLU A 52 2.57 6.08 4.94
N VAL A 53 3.06 5.23 4.02
CA VAL A 53 2.21 4.30 3.27
C VAL A 53 2.34 2.89 3.83
N VAL A 54 1.22 2.29 4.20
CA VAL A 54 1.14 0.90 4.64
C VAL A 54 0.31 0.10 3.66
N ILE A 55 0.92 -0.97 3.13
CA ILE A 55 0.26 -1.90 2.21
C ILE A 55 -0.10 -3.16 2.99
N LEU A 56 -1.38 -3.50 3.04
CA LEU A 56 -1.91 -4.66 3.75
C LEU A 56 -2.42 -5.68 2.73
N PRO A 57 -1.98 -6.95 2.76
CA PRO A 57 -2.61 -7.98 1.95
C PRO A 57 -4.09 -8.11 2.35
N HIS A 58 -4.97 -8.20 1.36
CA HIS A 58 -6.37 -8.47 1.56
C HIS A 58 -6.50 -9.94 1.96
N ILE A 59 -6.38 -10.20 3.27
CA ILE A 59 -6.61 -11.51 3.84
C ILE A 59 -8.13 -11.76 3.78
N ALA A 60 -8.58 -12.42 2.72
CA ALA A 60 -9.91 -13.03 2.67
C ALA A 60 -9.92 -14.21 3.67
N GLY A 61 -10.06 -13.90 4.95
CA GLY A 61 -10.18 -14.89 6.01
C GLY A 61 -11.65 -15.23 6.25
N GLY A 62 -12.01 -16.50 6.05
CA GLY A 62 -13.23 -17.09 6.62
C GLY A 62 -13.92 -18.10 5.70
N ASN A 63 -13.54 -19.38 5.82
CA ASN A 63 -14.51 -20.48 5.71
C ASN A 63 -15.34 -20.53 6.99
#